data_AF-A0A925JPL8-F1
#
_entry.id   AF-A0A925JPL8-F1
#
_cell.length_a   1.000
_cell.length_b   1.000
_cell.length_c   1.000
_cell.angle_alpha   90.00
_cell.angle_beta   90.00
_cell.angle_gamma   90.00
#
_symmetry.space_group_name_H-M   'P 1'
#
loop_
_entity.id
_entity.type
_entity.pdbx_description
1 polymer ?
#
loop_
_entity_poly.entity_id
_entity_poly.type
_entity_poly.pdbx_seq_one_letter_code
_entity_poly.pdbx_strand_id
1 'polypeptide(L)'
;MTKNATKTPPKPPAPKTSRGGSLFQLIESYVRMDVIFENGLPVKYIPHILYLTAIAIFYIGNTHYADRSIRRLDKTKVEVDELRADYTTLKSNYMLRSTQSEVAKEVAKMGLYESSVPPYKVVIKQE
;
A
#
# COMPACT_ATOMS: atom_id res chain seq x y z
N MET A 1 -0.37 -35.24 48.40
CA MET A 1 0.66 -34.30 48.90
C MET A 1 1.98 -34.66 48.25
N THR A 2 2.60 -33.73 47.51
CA THR A 2 4.05 -33.43 47.44
C THR A 2 4.33 -32.62 46.17
N LYS A 3 4.43 -31.31 46.36
CA LYS A 3 5.03 -30.35 45.42
C LYS A 3 6.55 -30.53 45.49
N ASN A 4 7.25 -30.54 44.36
CA ASN A 4 8.69 -30.25 44.24
C ASN A 4 8.94 -29.83 42.78
N ALA A 5 8.97 -28.55 42.42
CA ALA A 5 10.04 -27.58 42.72
C ALA A 5 11.40 -27.95 42.11
N THR A 6 11.48 -28.09 40.78
CA THR A 6 12.74 -27.91 40.06
C THR A 6 12.97 -26.41 39.85
N LYS A 7 13.67 -25.79 40.79
CA LYS A 7 14.30 -24.48 40.60
C LYS A 7 15.41 -24.62 39.58
N THR A 8 15.15 -24.21 38.34
CA THR A 8 16.21 -23.90 37.36
C THR A 8 17.06 -22.75 37.92
N PRO A 9 18.40 -22.81 37.85
CA PRO A 9 19.26 -21.74 38.37
C PRO A 9 19.04 -20.44 37.59
N PRO A 10 19.15 -19.25 38.24
CA PRO A 10 19.04 -17.99 37.55
C PRO A 10 20.21 -17.84 36.56
N LYS A 11 19.88 -17.79 35.27
CA LYS A 11 20.81 -17.49 34.20
C LYS A 11 21.49 -16.13 34.49
N PRO A 12 22.83 -16.02 34.48
CA PRO A 12 23.51 -14.75 34.71
C PRO A 12 23.02 -13.70 33.70
N PRO A 13 22.89 -12.42 34.07
CA PRO A 13 22.40 -11.39 33.16
C PRO A 13 23.33 -11.33 31.96
N ALA A 14 22.78 -11.57 30.76
CA ALA A 14 23.55 -11.49 29.53
C ALA A 14 24.25 -10.11 29.43
N PRO A 15 25.54 -10.06 29.11
CA PRO A 15 26.21 -8.78 28.91
C PRO A 15 25.50 -8.05 27.77
N LYS A 16 25.10 -6.80 28.01
CA LYS A 16 24.52 -5.91 27.00
C LYS A 16 25.65 -5.45 26.06
N THR A 17 26.08 -6.35 25.17
CA THR A 17 27.02 -6.00 24.11
C THR A 17 26.25 -5.22 23.05
N SER A 18 26.61 -3.94 22.89
CA SER A 18 26.07 -3.02 21.90
C SER A 18 26.07 -3.64 20.50
N ARG A 19 24.87 -3.87 19.96
CA ARG A 19 24.67 -4.37 18.60
C ARG A 19 25.16 -3.33 17.59
N GLY A 20 26.14 -3.75 16.80
CA GLY A 20 26.28 -3.38 15.39
C GLY A 20 26.89 -2.02 15.13
N GLY A 21 28.07 -2.01 14.51
CA GLY A 21 28.60 -0.80 13.90
C GLY A 21 27.60 -0.25 12.89
N SER A 22 26.94 0.85 13.25
CA SER A 22 25.76 1.33 12.55
C SER A 22 26.05 2.73 12.06
N LEU A 23 26.69 2.84 10.89
CA LEU A 23 26.94 4.04 10.10
C LEU A 23 27.83 5.12 10.73
N PHE A 24 27.63 5.46 12.01
CA PHE A 24 28.43 6.43 12.74
C PHE A 24 29.89 5.99 12.88
N GLN A 25 30.13 4.73 13.25
CA GLN A 25 31.49 4.18 13.40
C GLN A 25 32.25 4.14 12.06
N LEU A 26 31.55 3.91 10.95
CA LEU A 26 32.16 3.92 9.62
C LEU A 26 32.55 5.36 9.23
N ILE A 27 31.67 6.33 9.50
CA ILE A 27 31.94 7.75 9.26
C ILE A 27 33.09 8.24 10.14
N GLU A 28 33.11 7.88 11.43
CA GLU A 28 34.14 8.22 12.41
C GLU A 28 35.52 7.61 12.05
N SER A 29 35.55 6.42 11.45
CA SER A 29 36.80 5.80 11.00
C SER A 29 37.40 6.48 9.76
N TYR A 30 36.56 7.01 8.86
CA TYR A 30 36.99 7.62 7.61
C TYR A 30 37.31 9.11 7.78
N VAL A 31 36.44 9.82 8.50
CA VAL A 31 36.63 11.21 8.90
C VAL A 31 37.24 11.14 10.29
N ARG A 32 38.57 11.22 10.39
CA ARG A 32 39.30 11.20 11.68
C ARG A 32 38.93 12.40 12.55
N MET A 33 37.75 12.32 13.15
CA MET A 33 37.12 13.38 13.92
C MET A 33 37.98 13.76 15.12
N ASP A 34 38.61 12.78 15.78
CA ASP A 34 39.50 12.99 16.93
C ASP A 34 40.63 14.00 16.61
N VAL A 35 41.29 13.82 15.46
CA VAL A 35 42.41 14.67 15.03
C VAL A 35 41.92 16.08 14.65
N ILE A 36 40.70 16.18 14.13
CA ILE A 36 40.08 17.44 13.72
C ILE A 36 39.60 18.25 14.94
N PHE A 37 39.13 17.58 15.99
CA PHE A 37 38.72 18.22 17.24
C PHE A 37 39.91 18.65 18.10
N GLU A 38 41.01 17.90 18.09
CA GLU A 38 42.23 18.23 18.84
C GLU A 38 43.02 19.39 18.21
N ASN A 39 43.08 19.45 16.87
CA ASN A 39 43.83 20.51 16.14
C ASN A 39 42.95 21.69 15.68
N GLY A 40 41.64 21.64 15.98
CA GLY A 40 40.66 22.62 15.51
C GLY A 40 40.25 22.40 14.05
N LEU A 41 38.96 22.65 13.75
CA LEU A 41 38.41 22.57 12.39
C LEU A 41 39.03 23.65 11.50
N PRO A 42 39.70 23.31 10.38
CA PRO A 42 40.20 24.31 9.45
C PRO A 42 39.01 25.04 8.81
N VAL A 43 38.98 26.38 8.95
CA VAL A 43 37.87 27.25 8.53
C VAL A 43 37.49 27.06 7.04
N LYS A 44 38.45 26.63 6.22
CA LYS A 44 38.26 26.33 4.79
C LYS A 44 37.21 25.24 4.52
N TYR A 45 37.03 24.26 5.41
CA TYR A 45 36.12 23.12 5.18
C TYR A 45 34.70 23.34 5.75
N ILE A 46 34.53 24.31 6.64
CA ILE A 46 33.23 24.68 7.24
C ILE A 46 32.13 24.90 6.17
N PRO A 47 32.33 25.70 5.11
CA PRO A 47 31.27 25.92 4.11
C PRO A 47 30.89 24.64 3.34
N HIS A 48 31.83 23.73 3.12
CA HIS A 48 31.55 22.46 2.42
C HIS A 48 30.75 21.49 3.29
N ILE A 49 31.07 21.40 4.59
CA ILE A 49 30.33 20.56 5.54
C ILE A 49 28.90 21.09 5.72
N LEU A 50 28.74 22.41 5.81
CA LEU A 50 27.43 23.04 5.89
C LEU A 50 26.58 22.74 4.65
N TYR A 51 27.18 22.80 3.46
CA TYR A 51 26.51 22.44 2.22
C TYR A 51 26.02 20.98 2.20
N LEU A 52 26.87 20.02 2.58
CA LEU A 52 26.48 18.61 2.67
C LEU A 52 25.38 18.38 3.71
N THR A 53 25.46 19.07 4.85
CA THR A 53 24.46 19.00 5.90
C THR A 53 23.11 19.52 5.42
N ALA A 54 23.11 20.64 4.67
CA ALA A 54 21.90 21.19 4.07
C ALA A 54 21.23 20.20 3.09
N ILE A 55 22.03 19.53 2.23
CA ILE A 55 21.51 18.49 1.33
C ILE A 55 20.96 17.31 2.13
N ALA A 56 21.64 16.87 3.19
CA ALA A 56 21.19 15.76 4.02
C ALA A 56 19.83 16.07 4.68
N ILE A 57 19.65 17.28 5.22
CA ILE A 57 18.38 17.73 5.78
C ILE A 57 17.29 17.77 4.70
N PHE A 58 17.61 18.32 3.52
CA PHE A 58 16.68 18.36 2.39
C PHE A 58 16.24 16.95 1.97
N TYR A 59 17.17 16.00 1.91
CA TYR A 59 16.91 14.61 1.56
C TYR A 59 15.97 13.92 2.57
N ILE A 60 16.23 14.08 3.87
CA ILE A 60 15.38 13.53 4.93
C ILE A 60 13.97 14.14 4.84
N GLY A 61 13.88 15.45 4.62
CA GLY A 61 12.61 16.15 4.43
C GLY A 61 11.81 15.63 3.23
N ASN A 62 12.48 15.43 2.09
CA ASN A 62 11.86 14.91 0.88
C ASN A 62 11.35 13.47 1.08
N THR A 63 12.15 12.62 1.72
CA THR A 63 11.78 11.25 2.07
C THR A 63 10.51 11.21 2.92
N HIS A 64 10.42 12.07 3.94
CA HIS A 64 9.23 12.14 4.79
C HIS A 64 7.97 12.59 4.03
N TYR A 65 8.13 13.46 3.03
CA TYR A 65 7.04 13.86 2.14
C TYR A 65 6.59 12.72 1.21
N ALA A 66 7.54 11.95 0.70
CA ALA A 66 7.28 10.77 -0.12
C ALA A 66 6.48 9.71 0.67
N ASP A 67 6.88 9.42 1.91
CA ASP A 67 6.16 8.47 2.78
C ASP A 67 4.70 8.86 3.00
N ARG A 68 4.43 10.15 3.23
CA ARG A 68 3.06 10.65 3.38
C ARG A 68 2.25 10.49 2.09
N SER A 69 2.88 10.73 0.95
CA SER A 69 2.25 10.60 -0.37
C SER A 69 1.94 9.15 -0.72
N ILE A 70 2.86 8.23 -0.43
CA ILE A 70 2.67 6.78 -0.63
C ILE A 70 1.48 6.28 0.20
N ARG A 71 1.41 6.66 1.49
CA ARG A 71 0.29 6.27 2.35
C ARG A 71 -1.06 6.80 1.85
N ARG A 72 -1.10 7.96 1.21
CA ARG A 72 -2.32 8.51 0.59
C ARG A 72 -2.69 7.72 -0.66
N LEU A 73 -1.70 7.44 -1.50
CA LEU A 73 -1.86 6.66 -2.73
C LEU A 73 -2.41 5.26 -2.43
N ASP A 74 -1.90 4.59 -1.40
CA ASP A 74 -2.39 3.27 -0.99
C ASP A 74 -3.86 3.31 -0.57
N LYS A 75 -4.28 4.32 0.20
CA LYS A 75 -5.69 4.49 0.60
C LYS A 75 -6.61 4.71 -0.60
N THR A 76 -6.25 5.66 -1.46
CA THR A 76 -7.04 5.95 -2.67
C THR A 76 -7.09 4.76 -3.61
N LYS A 77 -6.02 3.96 -3.69
CA LYS A 77 -6.00 2.72 -4.48
C LYS A 77 -7.01 1.70 -3.97
N VAL A 78 -7.08 1.50 -2.65
CA VAL A 78 -8.07 0.61 -2.04
C VAL A 78 -9.49 1.06 -2.35
N GLU A 79 -9.79 2.37 -2.24
CA GLU A 79 -11.10 2.93 -2.58
C GLU A 79 -11.48 2.68 -4.05
N VAL A 80 -10.53 2.84 -4.97
CA VAL A 80 -10.76 2.56 -6.41
C VAL A 80 -10.99 1.07 -6.67
N ASP A 81 -10.23 0.20 -6.02
CA ASP A 81 -10.37 -1.25 -6.16
C ASP A 81 -11.72 -1.74 -5.61
N GLU A 82 -12.18 -1.20 -4.48
CA GLU A 82 -13.51 -1.46 -3.90
C GLU A 82 -14.62 -1.00 -4.86
N LEU A 83 -14.55 0.24 -5.35
CA LEU A 83 -15.53 0.77 -6.29
C LEU A 83 -15.60 -0.05 -7.59
N ARG A 84 -14.45 -0.55 -8.05
CA ARG A 84 -14.38 -1.43 -9.23
C ARG A 84 -15.02 -2.79 -8.97
N ALA A 85 -14.86 -3.35 -7.78
CA ALA A 85 -15.51 -4.60 -7.40
C ALA A 85 -17.04 -4.44 -7.34
N ASP A 86 -17.51 -3.33 -6.76
CA ASP A 86 -18.93 -3.00 -6.69
C ASP A 86 -19.55 -2.80 -8.08
N TYR A 87 -18.91 -2.01 -8.94
CA TYR A 87 -19.35 -1.83 -10.32
C TYR A 87 -19.45 -3.17 -11.06
N THR A 88 -18.45 -4.03 -10.91
CA THR A 88 -18.39 -5.33 -11.57
C THR A 88 -19.56 -6.22 -11.13
N THR A 89 -19.81 -6.26 -9.82
CA THR A 89 -20.91 -7.03 -9.21
C THR A 89 -22.28 -6.47 -9.61
N LEU A 90 -22.44 -5.14 -9.60
CA LEU A 90 -23.68 -4.50 -10.03
C LEU A 90 -23.96 -4.77 -11.51
N LYS A 91 -22.92 -4.68 -12.36
CA LYS A 91 -23.02 -4.98 -13.78
C LYS A 91 -23.42 -6.43 -14.03
N SER A 92 -22.84 -7.39 -13.31
CA SER A 92 -23.23 -8.81 -13.48
C SER A 92 -24.67 -9.05 -13.07
N ASN A 93 -25.13 -8.43 -11.97
CA ASN A 93 -26.52 -8.51 -11.53
C ASN A 93 -27.47 -7.86 -12.53
N TYR A 94 -27.11 -6.70 -13.09
CA TYR A 94 -27.88 -6.04 -14.13
C TYR A 94 -28.01 -6.93 -15.38
N MET A 95 -26.89 -7.50 -15.85
CA MET A 95 -26.89 -8.40 -17.00
C MET A 95 -27.75 -9.64 -16.76
N LEU A 96 -27.70 -10.23 -15.56
CA LEU A 96 -28.54 -11.37 -15.20
C LEU A 96 -30.03 -10.99 -15.25
N ARG A 97 -30.41 -9.86 -14.65
CA ARG A 97 -31.80 -9.37 -14.67
C ARG A 97 -32.27 -8.97 -16.06
N SER A 98 -31.38 -8.49 -16.92
CA SER A 98 -31.71 -8.15 -18.31
C SER A 98 -31.78 -9.37 -19.23
N THR A 99 -31.52 -10.59 -18.74
CA THR A 99 -31.69 -11.81 -19.55
C THR A 99 -33.16 -12.03 -19.86
N GLN A 100 -33.44 -12.45 -21.10
CA GLN A 100 -34.79 -12.71 -21.60
C GLN A 100 -35.59 -13.65 -20.68
N SER A 101 -34.94 -14.68 -20.13
CA SER A 101 -35.57 -15.61 -19.20
C SER A 101 -35.96 -14.99 -17.85
N GLU A 102 -35.12 -14.11 -17.29
CA GLU A 102 -35.45 -13.42 -16.03
C GLU A 102 -36.51 -12.33 -16.26
N VAL A 103 -36.39 -11.56 -17.35
CA VAL A 103 -37.41 -10.59 -17.74
C VAL A 103 -38.76 -11.27 -17.97
N ALA A 104 -38.80 -12.38 -18.70
CA ALA A 104 -40.02 -13.15 -18.95
C ALA A 104 -40.69 -13.62 -17.63
N LYS A 105 -39.91 -14.07 -16.65
CA LYS A 105 -40.42 -14.44 -15.32
C LYS A 105 -41.00 -13.24 -14.56
N GLU A 106 -40.35 -12.08 -14.60
CA GLU A 106 -40.85 -10.89 -13.90
C GLU A 106 -42.14 -10.36 -14.54
N VAL A 107 -42.21 -10.31 -15.87
CA VAL A 107 -43.39 -9.81 -16.60
C VAL A 107 -44.55 -10.81 -16.67
N ALA A 108 -44.32 -12.09 -16.39
CA ALA A 108 -45.37 -13.11 -16.34
C ALA A 108 -46.48 -12.77 -15.31
N LYS A 109 -46.13 -12.10 -14.21
CA LYS A 109 -47.11 -11.59 -13.23
C LYS A 109 -48.05 -10.53 -13.80
N MET A 110 -47.64 -9.85 -14.86
CA MET A 110 -48.44 -8.86 -15.60
C MET A 110 -49.21 -9.48 -16.77
N GLY A 111 -49.17 -10.80 -16.95
CA GLY A 111 -49.85 -11.51 -18.04
C GLY A 111 -49.17 -11.38 -19.41
N LEU A 112 -47.93 -10.86 -19.44
CA LEU A 112 -47.13 -10.73 -20.66
C LEU A 112 -46.34 -12.03 -20.89
N TYR A 113 -46.29 -12.48 -22.14
CA TYR A 113 -45.63 -13.72 -22.56
C TYR A 113 -44.72 -13.47 -23.77
N GLU A 114 -43.69 -14.30 -23.88
CA GLU A 114 -42.72 -14.21 -24.94
C GLU A 114 -43.31 -14.66 -26.28
N SER A 115 -43.11 -13.86 -27.33
CA SER A 115 -43.54 -14.22 -28.68
C SER A 115 -42.63 -15.32 -29.24
N SER A 116 -43.07 -16.57 -29.16
CA SER A 116 -42.36 -17.73 -29.74
C SER A 116 -42.52 -17.84 -31.26
N VAL A 117 -43.39 -17.03 -31.85
CA VAL A 117 -43.68 -17.06 -33.30
C VAL A 117 -42.89 -15.94 -33.98
N PRO A 118 -42.12 -16.25 -35.04
CA PRO A 118 -41.42 -15.23 -35.80
C PRO A 118 -42.43 -14.29 -36.50
N PRO A 119 -42.12 -12.99 -36.63
CA PRO A 119 -43.00 -12.03 -37.27
C PRO A 119 -43.17 -12.34 -38.76
N TYR A 120 -44.39 -12.19 -39.27
CA TYR A 120 -44.69 -12.40 -40.68
C TYR A 120 -44.14 -11.24 -41.53
N LYS A 121 -43.38 -11.56 -42.57
CA LYS A 121 -42.95 -10.58 -43.56
C LYS A 121 -44.14 -10.24 -44.47
N VAL A 122 -44.69 -9.03 -44.31
CA VAL A 122 -45.75 -8.53 -45.19
C VAL A 122 -45.11 -8.20 -46.54
N VAL A 123 -45.37 -9.02 -47.55
CA VAL A 123 -44.96 -8.76 -48.94
C VAL A 123 -46.12 -8.05 -49.62
N ILE A 124 -45.96 -6.76 -49.88
CA ILE A 124 -46.97 -5.96 -50.58
C ILE A 124 -46.91 -6.35 -52.05
N LYS A 125 -47.97 -7.00 -52.55
CA LYS A 125 -48.10 -7.29 -53.98
C LYS A 125 -48.47 -5.97 -54.67
N GLN A 126 -47.54 -5.40 -55.43
CA GLN A 126 -47.82 -4.28 -56.31
C GLN A 126 -48.59 -4.83 -57.51
N GLU A 127 -49.84 -4.39 -57.67
CA GLU A 127 -50.60 -4.49 -58.92
C GLU A 127 -50.11 -3.44 -59.92
#